data_AF-A0A3M2KYA3-F1
#
_entry.id   AF-A0A3M2KYA3-F1
#
_cell.length_a   1.000
_cell.length_b   1.000
_cell.length_c   1.000
_cell.angle_alpha   90.00
_cell.angle_beta   90.00
_cell.angle_gamma   90.00
#
_symmetry.space_group_name_H-M   'P 1'
#
loop_
_entity.id
_entity.type
_entity.pdbx_description
1 polymer ?
#
loop_
_entity_poly.entity_id
_entity_poly.type
_entity_poly.pdbx_seq_one_letter_code
_entity_poly.pdbx_strand_id
1 'polypeptide(L)' 'MARGESGSHPGPGRISVADIAAEPGGVEALHRRVHELRAGGIDFAANAIEHEMSELKIA' A
#
# COMPACT_ATOMS: atom_id res chain seq x y z
N MET A 1 11.21 -4.53 -22.19
CA MET A 1 9.76 -4.27 -22.05
C MET A 1 9.51 -3.83 -20.62
N ALA A 2 9.31 -2.53 -20.37
CA ALA A 2 8.92 -1.98 -19.08
C ALA A 2 7.52 -1.40 -19.25
N ARG A 3 6.53 -1.97 -18.57
CA ARG A 3 5.12 -1.64 -18.77
C ARG A 3 4.76 -0.51 -17.81
N GLY A 4 4.51 0.68 -18.36
CA GLY A 4 3.52 1.63 -17.84
C GLY A 4 3.92 2.43 -16.61
N GLU A 5 4.77 3.43 -16.81
CA GLU A 5 4.70 4.68 -16.06
C GLU A 5 3.38 5.40 -16.41
N SER A 6 2.39 5.40 -15.52
CA SER A 6 1.19 6.24 -15.66
C SER A 6 0.50 6.42 -14.32
N GLY A 7 0.59 7.63 -13.78
CA GLY A 7 -0.25 8.11 -12.68
C GLY A 7 0.49 8.43 -11.39
N SER A 8 1.02 9.65 -11.29
CA SER A 8 1.26 10.38 -10.02
C SER A 8 2.01 9.62 -8.92
N HIS A 9 3.32 9.40 -9.07
CA HIS A 9 4.19 9.06 -7.94
C HIS A 9 4.31 10.28 -6.99
N PRO A 10 3.80 10.25 -5.76
CA PRO A 10 3.94 11.36 -4.82
C PRO A 10 5.30 11.27 -4.09
N GLY A 11 6.41 11.38 -4.83
CA GLY A 11 7.76 11.48 -4.27
C GLY A 11 8.26 10.25 -3.47
N PRO A 12 9.55 10.21 -3.13
CA PRO A 12 10.23 9.02 -2.55
C PRO A 12 9.85 8.70 -1.08
N GLY A 13 8.72 9.19 -0.59
CA GLY A 13 8.26 8.98 0.79
C GLY A 13 6.78 8.61 0.94
N ARG A 14 6.01 8.49 -0.15
CA ARG A 14 4.59 8.13 -0.11
C ARG A 14 4.32 6.98 -1.08
N ILE A 15 4.53 5.77 -0.57
CA ILE A 15 4.10 4.54 -1.22
C ILE A 15 2.57 4.47 -1.09
N SER A 16 1.84 4.43 -2.21
CA SER A 16 0.36 4.35 -2.21
C SER A 16 -0.11 2.89 -2.15
N VAL A 17 -1.36 2.64 -1.76
CA VAL A 17 -1.96 1.29 -1.76
C VAL A 17 -1.84 0.60 -3.12
N ALA A 18 -2.03 1.34 -4.22
CA ALA A 18 -1.87 0.81 -5.56
C ALA A 18 -0.43 0.34 -5.85
N ASP A 19 0.57 1.05 -5.32
CA ASP A 19 1.98 0.70 -5.50
C ASP A 19 2.31 -0.58 -4.71
N ILE A 20 1.80 -0.71 -3.48
CA ILE A 20 1.98 -1.91 -2.65
C ILE A 20 1.26 -3.10 -3.29
N ALA A 21 0.05 -2.90 -3.82
CA ALA A 21 -0.70 -3.95 -4.49
C ALA A 21 -0.08 -4.37 -5.84
N ALA A 22 0.80 -3.56 -6.42
CA ALA A 22 1.58 -3.92 -7.60
C ALA A 22 2.81 -4.79 -7.27
N GLU A 23 3.19 -4.91 -5.99
CA GLU A 23 4.25 -5.81 -5.55
C GLU A 23 3.84 -7.29 -5.68
N PRO A 24 4.81 -8.22 -5.82
CA PRO A 24 4.52 -9.65 -5.81
C PRO A 24 3.80 -10.04 -4.52
N GLY A 25 2.58 -10.57 -4.64
CA GLY A 25 1.71 -10.91 -3.50
C GLY A 25 0.52 -9.99 -3.32
N GLY A 26 0.46 -8.82 -3.98
CA GLY A 26 -0.73 -7.96 -4.06
C GLY A 26 -1.33 -7.61 -2.69
N VAL A 27 -2.47 -8.22 -2.36
CA VAL A 27 -3.15 -8.05 -1.06
C VAL A 27 -2.28 -8.52 0.11
N GLU A 28 -1.47 -9.56 -0.06
CA GLU A 28 -0.54 -10.00 0.99
C GLU A 28 0.57 -8.98 1.25
N ALA A 29 1.02 -8.26 0.20
CA ALA A 29 1.98 -7.17 0.36
C ALA A 29 1.37 -6.01 1.16
N LEU A 30 0.08 -5.74 0.96
CA LEU A 30 -0.67 -4.76 1.75
C LEU A 30 -0.77 -5.14 3.22
N HIS A 31 -1.16 -6.39 3.52
CA HIS A 31 -1.21 -6.88 4.90
C HIS A 31 0.17 -6.86 5.57
N ARG A 32 1.23 -7.24 4.84
CA ARG A 32 2.60 -7.15 5.33
C ARG A 32 2.96 -5.72 5.69
N ARG A 33 2.62 -4.75 4.83
CA ARG A 33 2.91 -3.35 5.06
C ARG A 33 2.17 -2.78 6.28
N VAL A 34 0.89 -3.14 6.44
CA VAL A 34 0.11 -2.80 7.64
C VAL A 34 0.77 -3.36 8.90
N HIS A 35 1.21 -4.62 8.86
CA HIS A 35 1.87 -5.26 9.98
C HIS A 35 3.20 -4.57 10.34
N GLU A 36 4.03 -4.21 9.36
CA GLU A 36 5.28 -3.45 9.59
C GLU A 36 5.01 -2.09 10.23
N LEU A 37 4.00 -1.36 9.77
CA LEU A 37 3.63 -0.06 10.31
C LEU A 37 3.15 -0.16 11.76
N ARG A 38 2.30 -1.16 12.08
CA ARG A 38 1.87 -1.43 13.46
C ARG A 38 3.03 -1.84 14.35
N ALA A 39 3.93 -2.70 13.88
CA ALA A 39 5.12 -3.09 14.62
C ALA A 39 6.06 -1.90 14.90
N GLY A 40 6.09 -0.91 14.00
CA GLY A 40 6.81 0.36 14.18
C GLY A 40 6.06 1.43 14.98
N GLY A 41 4.83 1.16 15.44
CA GLY A 41 4.00 2.12 16.17
C GLY A 41 3.42 3.24 15.31
N ILE A 42 3.37 3.06 13.99
CA ILE A 42 2.83 4.03 13.02
C ILE A 42 1.39 3.64 12.67
N ASP A 43 0.51 3.67 13.67
CA ASP A 43 -0.89 3.24 13.53
C ASP A 43 -1.68 4.10 12.54
N PHE A 44 -1.34 5.39 12.41
CA PHE A 44 -2.00 6.29 11.45
C PHE A 44 -1.85 5.80 10.00
N ALA A 45 -0.63 5.40 9.61
CA ALA A 45 -0.37 4.91 8.26
C ALA A 45 -0.97 3.50 8.04
N ALA A 46 -0.95 2.65 9.07
CA ALA A 46 -1.57 1.34 9.03
C ALA A 46 -3.09 1.45 8.79
N ASN A 47 -3.76 2.30 9.58
CA ASN A 47 -5.19 2.53 9.46
C ASN A 47 -5.58 3.17 8.11
N ALA A 48 -4.74 4.05 7.56
CA ALA A 48 -4.98 4.63 6.23
C ALA A 48 -5.00 3.56 5.13
N ILE A 49 -4.01 2.65 5.14
CA ILE A 49 -3.95 1.54 4.19
C ILE A 49 -5.14 0.59 4.36
N GLU A 50 -5.51 0.23 5.60
CA GLU A 50 -6.68 -0.61 5.87
C GLU A 50 -7.99 0.03 5.41
N HIS A 51 -8.13 1.35 5.58
CA HIS A 51 -9.29 2.10 5.11
C HIS A 51 -9.39 2.06 3.58
N GLU A 52 -8.31 2.40 2.88
CA GLU A 52 -8.26 2.37 1.42
C GLU A 52 -8.51 0.94 0.86
N MET A 53 -7.97 -0.11 1.51
CA MET A 53 -8.28 -1.51 1.14
C MET A 53 -9.78 -1.82 1.28
N SER A 54 -10.40 -1.38 2.37
CA SER A 54 -11.84 -1.57 2.59
C SER A 54 -12.69 -0.80 1.58
N GLU A 55 -12.30 0.41 1.20
CA GLU A 55 -13.00 1.21 0.19
C GLU A 55 -12.92 0.57 -1.20
N LEU A 56 -11.77 -0.02 -1.52
CA LEU A 56 -11.52 -0.74 -2.76
C LEU A 56 -12.10 -2.16 -2.78
N LYS A 57 -12.73 -2.60 -1.67
CA LYS A 57 -13.28 -3.96 -1.46
C LYS A 57 -12.25 -5.08 -1.67
N ILE A 58 -11.00 -4.79 -1.37
CA ILE A 58 -9.91 -5.75 -1.31
C ILE A 58 -9.87 -6.24 0.13
N ALA A 59 -10.70 -7.24 0.44
CA ALA A 59 -10.84 -7.86 1.75
C ALA A 59 -10.94 -9.39 1.59
#